data_AF-A0A9P8V0L3-F1
#
_entry.id   AF-A0A9P8V0L3-F1
#
_cell.length_a   1.000
_cell.length_b   1.000
_cell.length_c   1.000
_cell.angle_alpha   90.00
_cell.angle_beta   90.00
_cell.angle_gamma   90.00
#
_symmetry.space_group_name_H-M   'P 1'
#
loop_
_entity.id
_entity.type
_entity.pdbx_description
1 polymer ?
#
loop_
_entity_poly.entity_id
_entity_poly.type
_entity_poly.pdbx_seq_one_letter_code
_entity_poly.pdbx_strand_id
1 'polypeptide(L)'
;MLALHGCDAVGRELSPKGAEVARTYAVQELAEPHDYNFGTVFESPVDGPGSVSIVAGDFFDGSLVSTKFDIIYDYTDWARRMRELLAPTGVLFCLKFPLFKGLDEVGPPWPLQDVYRKLLADGGPDDGAASLSTDQDLARSLVRAEYFKPARSYPNGKGTDMESP
;
A
#
# COMPACT_ATOMS: atom_id res chain seq x y z
N MET A 1 -7.81 0.88 10.54
CA MET A 1 -8.54 0.46 9.32
C MET A 1 -9.13 1.70 8.65
N LEU A 2 -8.86 1.97 7.37
CA LEU A 2 -9.28 3.22 6.70
C LEU A 2 -10.81 3.43 6.70
N ALA A 3 -11.61 2.37 6.67
CA ALA A 3 -13.07 2.50 6.69
C ALA A 3 -13.60 3.19 7.95
N LEU A 4 -12.93 3.04 9.10
CA LEU A 4 -13.30 3.76 10.33
C LEU A 4 -13.10 5.28 10.22
N HIS A 5 -12.39 5.74 9.19
CA HIS A 5 -12.12 7.14 8.88
C HIS A 5 -12.97 7.62 7.68
N GLY A 6 -14.02 6.89 7.32
CA GLY A 6 -14.99 7.28 6.28
C GLY A 6 -14.63 6.85 4.86
N CYS A 7 -13.55 6.09 4.65
CA CYS A 7 -13.17 5.61 3.33
C CYS A 7 -13.89 4.31 2.94
N ASP A 8 -14.27 4.17 1.67
CA ASP A 8 -14.63 2.86 1.12
C ASP A 8 -13.35 2.08 0.78
N ALA A 9 -13.08 1.03 1.57
CA ALA A 9 -11.84 0.28 1.51
C ALA A 9 -12.01 -1.05 0.76
N VAL A 10 -11.11 -1.31 -0.20
CA VAL A 10 -11.02 -2.59 -0.90
C VAL A 10 -9.69 -3.27 -0.56
N GLY A 11 -9.76 -4.51 -0.08
CA GLY A 11 -8.60 -5.36 0.19
C GLY A 11 -8.50 -6.50 -0.82
N ARG A 12 -7.28 -6.78 -1.28
CA ARG A 12 -6.99 -7.92 -2.16
C ARG A 12 -6.12 -8.94 -1.44
N GLU A 13 -6.55 -10.19 -1.45
CA GLU A 13 -5.84 -11.27 -0.76
C GLU A 13 -5.85 -12.53 -1.63
N LEU A 14 -4.67 -13.13 -1.86
CA LEU A 14 -4.55 -14.33 -2.70
C LEU A 14 -5.21 -15.55 -2.04
N SER A 15 -5.06 -15.70 -0.72
CA SER A 15 -5.56 -16.83 0.05
C SER A 15 -7.07 -16.70 0.33
N PRO A 16 -7.92 -17.64 -0.13
CA PRO A 16 -9.34 -17.63 0.24
C PRO A 16 -9.56 -17.62 1.76
N LYS A 17 -8.72 -18.35 2.50
CA LYS A 17 -8.81 -18.37 3.97
C LYS A 17 -8.34 -17.06 4.59
N GLY A 18 -7.28 -16.46 4.06
CA GLY A 18 -6.83 -15.12 4.49
C GLY A 18 -7.93 -14.08 4.30
N ALA A 19 -8.59 -14.10 3.13
CA ALA A 19 -9.71 -13.22 2.84
C ALA A 19 -10.90 -13.43 3.80
N GLU A 20 -11.23 -14.68 4.15
CA GLU A 20 -12.27 -15.00 5.14
C GLU A 20 -11.94 -14.42 6.54
N VAL A 21 -10.70 -14.58 6.99
CA VAL A 21 -10.23 -14.03 8.28
C VAL A 21 -10.27 -12.51 8.25
N ALA A 22 -9.79 -11.88 7.18
CA ALA A 22 -9.82 -10.43 7.01
C ALA A 22 -11.24 -9.87 6.99
N ARG A 23 -12.21 -10.55 6.35
CA ARG A 23 -13.62 -10.15 6.40
C ARG A 23 -14.19 -10.22 7.81
N THR A 24 -13.92 -11.30 8.53
CA THR A 24 -14.37 -11.47 9.92
C THR A 24 -13.83 -10.36 10.80
N TYR A 25 -12.53 -10.09 10.68
CA TYR A 25 -11.86 -9.00 11.40
C TYR A 25 -12.46 -7.64 11.04
N ALA A 26 -12.69 -7.34 9.76
CA ALA A 26 -13.31 -6.08 9.35
C ALA A 26 -14.72 -5.89 9.93
N VAL A 27 -15.54 -6.93 9.97
CA VAL A 27 -16.87 -6.89 10.61
C VAL A 27 -16.76 -6.57 12.10
N GLN A 28 -15.80 -7.20 12.80
CA GLN A 28 -15.56 -6.95 14.21
C GLN A 28 -15.10 -5.51 14.46
N GLU A 29 -14.12 -5.02 13.69
CA GLU A 29 -13.60 -3.66 13.82
C GLU A 29 -14.63 -2.58 13.47
N LEU A 30 -15.54 -2.83 12.53
CA LEU A 30 -16.62 -1.88 12.22
C LEU A 30 -17.68 -1.83 13.33
N ALA A 31 -17.90 -2.93 14.05
CA ALA A 31 -18.88 -3.01 15.14
C ALA A 31 -18.32 -2.51 16.48
N GLU A 32 -17.09 -2.92 16.81
CA GLU A 32 -16.38 -2.56 18.04
C GLU A 32 -14.92 -2.23 17.69
N PRO A 33 -14.66 -0.99 17.24
CA PRO A 33 -13.34 -0.58 16.79
C PRO A 33 -12.32 -0.61 17.93
N HIS A 34 -11.15 -1.19 17.68
CA HIS A 34 -10.05 -1.12 18.65
C HIS A 34 -9.34 0.24 18.60
N ASP A 35 -8.80 0.68 19.75
CA ASP A 35 -8.09 1.96 19.91
C ASP A 35 -6.90 2.16 18.95
N TYR A 36 -6.22 1.09 18.54
CA TYR A 36 -5.06 1.20 17.64
C TYR A 36 -5.44 1.68 16.24
N ASN A 37 -6.73 1.69 15.88
CA ASN A 37 -7.19 2.24 14.61
C ASN A 37 -7.21 3.77 14.59
N PHE A 38 -7.02 4.42 15.73
CA PHE A 38 -7.15 5.86 15.89
C PHE A 38 -5.84 6.50 16.35
N GLY A 39 -5.54 7.67 15.79
CA GLY A 39 -4.46 8.53 16.27
C GLY A 39 -4.86 9.28 17.54
N THR A 40 -3.91 10.00 18.14
CA THR A 40 -4.18 10.88 19.29
C THR A 40 -5.07 12.07 18.93
N VAL A 41 -5.13 12.42 17.65
CA VAL A 41 -6.05 13.40 17.08
C VAL A 41 -6.94 12.62 16.12
N PHE A 42 -8.14 12.29 16.57
CA PHE A 42 -9.15 11.61 15.75
C PHE A 42 -10.46 12.37 15.87
N GLU A 43 -11.03 12.69 14.72
CA GLU A 43 -12.38 13.20 14.60
C GLU A 43 -13.20 12.13 13.87
N SER A 44 -14.32 11.74 14.48
CA SER A 44 -15.22 10.79 13.84
C SER A 44 -15.73 11.35 12.51
N PRO A 45 -15.77 10.55 11.45
CA PRO A 45 -16.33 10.99 10.16
C PRO A 45 -17.78 11.43 10.33
N VAL A 46 -18.17 12.51 9.64
CA VAL A 46 -19.53 13.09 9.71
C VAL A 46 -20.59 12.07 9.29
N ASP A 47 -20.31 11.32 8.22
CA ASP A 47 -21.23 10.34 7.65
C ASP A 47 -21.07 8.92 8.26
N GLY A 48 -20.23 8.78 9.28
CA GLY A 48 -19.88 7.50 9.88
C GLY A 48 -18.80 6.72 9.11
N PRO A 49 -18.53 5.46 9.49
CA PRO A 49 -17.52 4.65 8.81
C PRO A 49 -17.94 4.32 7.37
N GLY A 50 -16.96 4.20 6.48
CA GLY A 50 -17.15 3.70 5.13
C GLY A 50 -17.30 2.18 5.07
N SER A 51 -17.29 1.63 3.86
CA SER A 51 -17.43 0.19 3.63
C SER A 51 -16.09 -0.56 3.56
N VAL A 52 -16.14 -1.88 3.77
CA VAL A 52 -14.99 -2.77 3.56
C VAL A 52 -15.39 -3.90 2.62
N SER A 53 -14.64 -4.08 1.53
CA SER A 53 -14.78 -5.21 0.60
C SER A 53 -13.46 -5.95 0.48
N ILE A 54 -13.43 -7.22 0.89
CA ILE A 54 -12.23 -8.06 0.73
C ILE A 54 -12.48 -9.06 -0.39
N VAL A 55 -11.64 -9.02 -1.42
CA VAL A 55 -11.72 -9.89 -2.59
C VAL A 55 -10.61 -10.93 -2.51
N ALA A 56 -11.00 -12.20 -2.55
CA ALA A 56 -10.06 -13.30 -2.66
C ALA A 56 -9.67 -13.45 -4.14
N GLY A 57 -8.38 -13.49 -4.44
CA GLY A 57 -7.88 -13.69 -5.79
C GLY A 57 -6.52 -13.05 -6.04
N ASP A 58 -5.94 -13.40 -7.18
CA ASP A 58 -4.65 -12.88 -7.60
C ASP A 58 -4.73 -11.38 -7.91
N PHE A 59 -3.84 -10.58 -7.34
CA PHE A 59 -3.74 -9.14 -7.60
C PHE A 59 -3.56 -8.81 -9.09
N PHE A 60 -2.99 -9.73 -9.88
CA PHE A 60 -2.72 -9.55 -11.30
C PHE A 60 -3.87 -9.96 -12.22
N ASP A 61 -4.96 -10.54 -11.72
CA ASP A 61 -6.02 -11.15 -12.56
C ASP A 61 -6.92 -10.16 -13.34
N GLY A 62 -6.53 -8.89 -13.44
CA GLY A 62 -7.26 -7.87 -14.20
C GLY A 62 -8.59 -7.39 -13.60
N SER A 63 -9.14 -8.05 -12.58
CA SER A 63 -10.49 -7.74 -12.06
C SER A 63 -10.65 -6.35 -11.45
N LEU A 64 -9.55 -5.69 -11.07
CA LEU A 64 -9.53 -4.33 -10.52
C LEU A 64 -9.20 -3.24 -11.56
N VAL A 65 -8.92 -3.60 -12.83
CA VAL A 65 -8.37 -2.67 -13.84
C VAL A 65 -9.29 -1.49 -14.17
N SER A 66 -10.61 -1.66 -14.03
CA SER A 66 -11.59 -0.59 -14.27
C SER A 66 -11.83 0.30 -13.05
N THR A 67 -11.30 -0.03 -11.88
CA THR A 67 -11.47 0.73 -10.65
C THR A 67 -10.28 1.67 -10.44
N LYS A 68 -10.58 2.89 -9.99
CA LYS A 68 -9.57 3.89 -9.61
C LYS A 68 -9.70 4.19 -8.13
N PHE A 69 -8.56 4.29 -7.44
CA PHE A 69 -8.51 4.55 -6.01
C PHE A 69 -7.85 5.90 -5.72
N ASP A 70 -8.43 6.67 -4.81
CA ASP A 70 -7.84 7.92 -4.32
C ASP A 70 -6.67 7.65 -3.37
N ILE A 71 -6.70 6.53 -2.65
CA ILE A 71 -5.66 6.12 -1.71
C ILE A 71 -5.33 4.65 -1.96
N ILE A 72 -4.05 4.35 -2.13
CA ILE A 72 -3.54 2.98 -2.12
C ILE A 72 -2.54 2.88 -0.97
N TYR A 73 -2.66 1.84 -0.15
CA TYR A 73 -1.67 1.47 0.86
C TYR A 73 -0.97 0.19 0.41
N ASP A 74 0.34 0.27 0.18
CA ASP A 74 1.16 -0.83 -0.32
C ASP A 74 2.37 -1.06 0.58
N TYR A 75 2.76 -2.31 0.74
CA TYR A 75 4.01 -2.71 1.40
C TYR A 75 4.84 -3.64 0.49
N THR A 76 4.45 -3.77 -0.77
CA THR A 76 5.04 -4.65 -1.79
C THR A 76 5.53 -3.83 -2.99
N ASP A 77 6.19 -4.47 -3.96
CA ASP A 77 6.93 -3.78 -5.02
C ASP A 77 6.27 -3.91 -6.40
N TRP A 78 5.02 -3.48 -6.51
CA TRP A 78 4.19 -3.63 -7.73
C TRP A 78 3.92 -2.31 -8.46
N ALA A 79 4.96 -1.51 -8.65
CA ALA A 79 4.89 -0.12 -9.13
C ALA A 79 3.99 0.10 -10.36
N ARG A 80 4.09 -0.74 -11.40
CA ARG A 80 3.25 -0.61 -12.60
C ARG A 80 1.76 -0.75 -12.27
N ARG A 81 1.41 -1.79 -11.53
CA ARG A 81 0.01 -2.09 -11.18
C ARG A 81 -0.58 -1.00 -10.28
N MET A 82 0.21 -0.46 -9.35
CA MET A 82 -0.24 0.65 -8.52
C MET A 82 -0.55 1.90 -9.34
N ARG A 83 0.27 2.24 -10.35
CA ARG A 83 -0.03 3.33 -11.28
C ARG A 83 -1.32 3.10 -12.07
N GLU A 84 -1.59 1.87 -12.47
CA GLU A 84 -2.81 1.51 -13.19
C GLU A 84 -4.06 1.61 -12.32
N LEU A 85 -3.96 1.40 -11.00
CA LEU A 85 -5.09 1.43 -10.06
C LEU A 85 -5.31 2.81 -9.43
N LEU A 86 -4.30 3.67 -9.41
CA LEU A 86 -4.40 4.99 -8.79
C LEU A 86 -5.23 5.96 -9.66
N ALA A 87 -6.09 6.73 -9.01
CA ALA A 87 -6.73 7.88 -9.64
C ALA A 87 -5.68 8.95 -10.03
N PRO A 88 -5.95 9.82 -11.01
CA PRO A 88 -5.00 10.86 -11.42
C PRO A 88 -4.52 11.78 -10.29
N THR A 89 -5.35 12.00 -9.27
CA THR A 89 -5.05 12.81 -8.08
C THR A 89 -4.81 11.95 -6.83
N GLY A 90 -4.73 10.62 -6.99
CA GLY A 90 -4.61 9.71 -5.88
C GLY A 90 -3.22 9.72 -5.25
N VAL A 91 -3.15 9.18 -4.03
CA VAL A 91 -1.92 9.08 -3.24
C VAL A 91 -1.61 7.61 -2.97
N LEU A 92 -0.37 7.22 -3.26
CA LEU A 92 0.17 5.92 -2.93
C LEU A 92 1.03 6.03 -1.66
N PHE A 93 0.57 5.40 -0.58
CA PHE A 93 1.33 5.21 0.65
C PHE A 93 2.10 3.90 0.59
N CYS A 94 3.42 3.99 0.70
CA CYS A 94 4.30 2.82 0.63
C CYS A 94 5.05 2.62 1.94
N LEU A 95 4.84 1.48 2.58
CA LEU A 95 5.62 1.05 3.72
C LEU A 95 6.93 0.41 3.22
N LYS A 96 8.06 1.06 3.51
CA LYS A 96 9.38 0.48 3.26
C LYS A 96 9.75 -0.49 4.39
N PHE A 97 9.70 -1.79 4.12
CA PHE A 97 10.08 -2.82 5.09
C PHE A 97 10.48 -4.14 4.41
N PRO A 98 11.52 -4.84 4.90
CA PRO A 98 12.55 -4.40 5.84
C PRO A 98 13.69 -3.65 5.14
N LEU A 99 14.21 -2.63 5.78
CA LEU A 99 15.39 -1.86 5.36
C LEU A 99 16.70 -2.45 5.90
N PHE A 100 16.64 -3.29 6.94
CA PHE A 100 17.81 -3.87 7.58
C PHE A 100 18.40 -5.10 6.89
N LYS A 101 17.65 -5.76 6.00
CA LYS A 101 18.10 -6.99 5.35
C LYS A 101 19.16 -6.70 4.29
N GLY A 102 20.19 -7.52 4.23
CA GLY A 102 21.17 -7.57 3.14
C GLY A 102 20.53 -8.00 1.83
N LEU A 103 21.05 -7.51 0.69
CA LEU A 103 20.51 -7.81 -0.65
C LEU A 103 20.56 -9.29 -1.03
N ASP A 104 21.43 -10.06 -0.39
CA ASP A 104 21.62 -11.49 -0.56
C ASP A 104 20.70 -12.35 0.33
N GLU A 105 19.95 -11.71 1.24
CA GLU A 105 19.02 -12.44 2.11
C GLU A 105 17.74 -12.86 1.39
N VAL A 106 17.34 -14.12 1.57
CA VAL A 106 16.12 -14.68 0.98
C VAL A 106 14.86 -14.09 1.62
N GLY A 107 13.83 -13.84 0.81
CA GLY A 107 12.50 -13.38 1.27
C GLY A 107 11.47 -14.51 1.39
N PRO A 108 10.20 -14.18 1.71
CA PRO A 108 9.68 -12.86 2.09
C PRO A 108 9.85 -12.54 3.60
N PRO A 109 9.81 -11.25 4.01
CA PRO A 109 9.85 -10.09 3.13
C PRO A 109 11.26 -9.95 2.50
N TRP A 110 11.30 -9.44 1.27
CA TRP A 110 12.55 -9.23 0.52
C TRP A 110 13.27 -7.97 0.99
N PRO A 111 14.61 -7.93 0.96
CA PRO A 111 15.36 -6.72 1.31
C PRO A 111 14.96 -5.55 0.41
N LEU A 112 14.69 -4.39 1.02
CA LEU A 112 14.29 -3.18 0.28
C LEU A 112 15.37 -2.09 0.37
N GLN A 113 16.27 -2.03 -0.62
CA GLN A 113 17.35 -1.03 -0.67
C GLN A 113 17.21 -0.15 -1.92
N ASP A 114 16.46 0.95 -1.78
CA ASP A 114 16.26 2.06 -2.73
C ASP A 114 15.74 1.76 -4.16
N VAL A 115 15.55 0.49 -4.51
CA VAL A 115 14.94 0.07 -5.79
C VAL A 115 13.55 0.67 -5.98
N TYR A 116 12.80 0.82 -4.89
CA TYR A 116 11.43 1.33 -4.89
C TYR A 116 11.28 2.70 -5.55
N ARG A 117 12.25 3.60 -5.34
CA ARG A 117 12.22 4.94 -5.96
C ARG A 117 12.32 4.82 -7.47
N LYS A 118 13.25 3.99 -7.95
CA LYS A 118 13.45 3.76 -9.38
C LYS A 118 12.23 3.09 -10.01
N LEU A 119 11.61 2.15 -9.30
CA LEU A 119 10.40 1.47 -9.79
C LEU A 119 9.20 2.41 -9.89
N LEU A 120 8.95 3.25 -8.88
CA LEU A 120 7.81 4.16 -8.87
C LEU A 120 8.01 5.42 -9.74
N ALA A 121 9.22 5.99 -9.75
CA ALA A 121 9.51 7.21 -10.52
C ALA A 121 9.79 6.88 -12.00
N ASP A 122 10.65 5.89 -12.25
CA ASP A 122 11.17 5.61 -13.60
C ASP A 122 10.48 4.40 -14.25
N GLY A 123 9.48 3.81 -13.58
CA GLY A 123 8.75 2.65 -14.09
C GLY A 123 9.48 1.30 -13.95
N GLY A 124 10.70 1.30 -13.41
CA GLY A 124 11.50 0.10 -13.13
C GLY A 124 12.40 -0.38 -14.28
N PRO A 125 13.34 -1.31 -14.02
CA PRO A 125 14.02 -2.00 -15.11
C PRO A 125 13.00 -2.79 -15.91
N ASP A 126 13.24 -2.76 -17.21
CA ASP A 126 12.34 -3.24 -18.23
C ASP A 126 12.40 -4.77 -18.27
N ASP A 127 11.53 -5.44 -17.51
CA ASP A 127 11.34 -6.90 -17.61
C ASP A 127 10.62 -7.30 -18.92
N GLY A 128 10.72 -6.48 -19.97
CA GLY A 128 10.19 -6.71 -21.31
C GLY A 128 9.01 -5.82 -21.75
N ALA A 129 8.80 -4.63 -21.17
CA ALA A 129 7.73 -3.72 -21.57
C ALA A 129 8.08 -2.22 -21.43
N ALA A 130 8.85 -1.74 -22.42
CA ALA A 130 9.02 -0.35 -22.85
C ALA A 130 9.57 0.65 -21.81
N SER A 131 10.85 0.99 -21.99
CA SER A 131 11.40 2.34 -21.77
C SER A 131 10.33 3.42 -21.96
N LEU A 132 10.09 4.22 -20.91
CA LEU A 132 9.20 5.39 -20.94
C LEU A 132 9.65 6.30 -22.09
N SER A 133 8.99 6.19 -23.24
CA SER A 133 9.42 6.81 -24.50
C SER A 133 8.34 7.73 -25.08
N THR A 134 7.22 7.89 -24.37
CA THR A 134 6.14 8.80 -24.77
C THR A 134 5.85 9.83 -23.68
N ASP A 135 5.45 11.04 -24.07
CA ASP A 135 5.04 12.12 -23.14
C ASP A 135 3.89 11.69 -22.19
N GLN A 136 3.10 10.69 -22.58
CA GLN A 136 2.04 10.11 -21.74
C GLN A 136 2.59 9.25 -20.59
N ASP A 137 3.78 8.66 -20.74
CA ASP A 137 4.41 7.81 -19.74
C ASP A 137 5.10 8.65 -18.65
N LEU A 138 5.69 9.78 -19.05
CA LEU A 138 6.20 10.83 -18.14
C LEU A 138 5.07 11.49 -17.34
N ALA A 139 3.90 11.72 -17.96
CA ALA A 139 2.73 12.24 -17.25
C ALA A 139 2.16 11.28 -16.18
N ARG A 140 2.59 10.01 -16.17
CA ARG A 140 2.17 8.97 -15.23
C ARG A 140 3.26 8.59 -14.22
N SER A 141 4.37 9.31 -14.16
CA SER A 141 5.40 9.09 -13.15
C SER A 141 4.91 9.51 -11.77
N LEU A 142 5.07 8.65 -10.76
CA LEU A 142 4.72 9.01 -9.38
C LEU A 142 5.79 9.92 -8.79
N VAL A 143 5.36 11.05 -8.24
CA VAL A 143 6.25 11.98 -7.52
C VAL A 143 6.10 11.73 -6.03
N ARG A 144 7.23 11.67 -5.32
CA ARG A 144 7.22 11.53 -3.86
C ARG A 144 6.75 12.83 -3.23
N ALA A 145 5.55 12.80 -2.64
CA ALA A 145 5.03 13.92 -1.86
C ALA A 145 5.74 14.04 -0.50
N GLU A 146 5.86 12.92 0.23
CA GLU A 146 6.44 12.90 1.57
C GLU A 146 7.29 11.65 1.83
N TYR A 147 8.15 11.75 2.84
CA TYR A 147 8.96 10.65 3.35
C TYR A 147 9.19 10.85 4.85
N PHE A 148 8.65 9.98 5.68
CA PHE A 148 8.74 10.12 7.13
C PHE A 148 8.87 8.76 7.84
N LYS A 149 9.42 8.80 9.05
CA LYS A 149 9.47 7.66 9.98
C LYS A 149 8.30 7.78 10.97
N PRO A 150 7.45 6.75 11.13
CA PRO A 150 6.39 6.81 12.12
C PRO A 150 6.98 6.81 13.54
N ALA A 151 6.36 7.58 14.45
CA ALA A 151 6.79 7.68 15.85
C ALA A 151 6.68 6.34 16.61
N ARG A 152 5.82 5.44 16.14
CA ARG A 152 5.65 4.08 16.66
C ARG A 152 5.99 3.09 15.55
N SER A 153 6.76 2.07 15.90
CA SER A 153 7.03 0.92 15.03
C SER A 153 6.85 -0.37 15.81
N TYR A 154 6.57 -1.46 15.11
CA TYR A 154 6.52 -2.79 15.73
C TYR A 154 7.92 -3.19 16.25
N PRO A 155 8.01 -4.11 17.23
CA PRO A 155 9.30 -4.57 17.75
C PRO A 155 10.22 -5.14 16.67
N ASN A 156 9.66 -5.83 15.66
CA ASN A 156 10.41 -6.25 14.48
C ASN A 156 10.86 -5.02 13.68
N GLY A 157 12.19 -4.84 13.55
CA GLY A 157 12.77 -3.71 12.82
C GLY A 157 12.97 -2.44 13.66
N LYS A 158 12.67 -2.47 14.98
CA LYS A 158 12.80 -1.30 15.85
C LYS A 158 14.28 -0.89 15.98
N GLY A 159 14.62 0.26 15.40
CA GLY A 159 15.98 0.83 15.42
C GLY A 159 16.86 0.41 14.24
N THR A 160 16.37 -0.49 13.38
CA THR A 160 17.09 -0.93 12.16
C THR A 160 16.34 -0.52 10.88
N ASP A 161 15.03 -0.29 10.99
CA ASP A 161 14.23 0.34 9.94
C ASP A 161 14.10 1.85 10.20
N MET A 162 14.61 2.63 9.25
CA MET A 162 14.68 4.10 9.23
C MET A 162 15.58 4.71 10.32
N GLU A 163 16.90 4.62 10.18
CA GLU A 163 17.82 5.61 10.75
C GLU A 163 18.40 6.43 9.58
N SER A 164 18.04 7.71 9.46
CA SER A 164 18.90 8.71 8.81
C SER A 164 18.57 10.11 9.35
N PRO A 165 19.58 10.96 9.55
CA PRO A 165 19.45 12.31 10.14
C PRO A 165 18.64 13.29 9.29
#